data_AF-A0A7C7G7N8-F1
#
_entry.id   AF-A0A7C7G7N8-F1
#
_cell.length_a   1.000
_cell.length_b   1.000
_cell.length_c   1.000
_cell.angle_alpha   90.00
_cell.angle_beta   90.00
_cell.angle_gamma   90.00
#
_symmetry.space_group_name_H-M   'P 1'
#
loop_
_entity.id
_entity.type
_entity.pdbx_description
1 polymer ?
#
loop_
_entity_poly.entity_id
_entity_poly.type
_entity_poly.pdbx_seq_one_letter_code
_entity_poly.pdbx_strand_id
1 'polypeptide(L)' 'MKQKNKLNQMKQDQLYFTEEIQKDMTMLKEMMSNPETLEKFAREKYLMKKKNEDVFVFVERKN' A
#
# COMPACT_ATOMS: atom_id res chain seq x y z
N MET A 1 23.71 -0.84 29.48
CA MET A 1 23.57 -1.48 28.16
C MET A 1 22.14 -1.45 27.61
N LYS A 2 21.09 -1.78 28.38
CA LYS A 2 19.67 -1.75 27.92
C LYS A 2 19.25 -0.47 27.16
N GLN A 3 19.67 0.70 27.62
CA GLN A 3 19.29 1.98 26.99
C GLN A 3 19.96 2.21 25.62
N LYS A 4 21.22 1.76 25.44
CA LYS A 4 21.89 1.82 24.13
C LYS A 4 21.22 0.91 23.10
N ASN A 5 20.81 -0.29 23.52
CA ASN A 5 20.12 -1.23 22.63
C ASN A 5 18.76 -0.68 22.20
N LYS A 6 17.98 -0.11 23.13
CA LYS A 6 16.70 0.52 22.81
C LYS A 6 16.88 1.71 21.86
N LEU A 7 17.90 2.53 22.05
CA LEU A 7 18.21 3.63 21.15
C LEU A 7 18.56 3.16 19.74
N ASN A 8 19.36 2.09 19.62
CA ASN A 8 19.70 1.52 18.31
C ASN A 8 18.47 0.93 17.61
N GLN A 9 17.60 0.24 18.35
CA GLN A 9 16.34 -0.27 17.80
C GLN A 9 15.47 0.87 17.28
N MET A 10 15.27 1.92 18.08
CA MET A 10 14.46 3.08 17.66
C MET A 10 15.03 3.78 16.41
N LYS A 11 16.35 3.81 16.25
CA LYS A 11 16.99 4.34 15.03
C LYS A 11 16.76 3.44 13.82
N GLN A 12 16.83 2.12 13.99
CA GLN A 12 16.53 1.17 12.92
C GLN A 12 15.06 1.25 12.50
N ASP A 13 14.15 1.30 13.48
CA ASP A 13 12.72 1.47 13.23
C ASP A 13 12.46 2.78 12.49
N GLN A 14 13.09 3.87 12.91
CA GLN A 14 12.97 5.16 12.23
C GLN A 14 13.44 5.10 10.78
N LEU A 15 14.60 4.48 10.52
CA LEU A 15 15.13 4.32 9.16
C LEU A 15 14.16 3.51 8.30
N TYR A 16 13.72 2.35 8.81
CA TYR A 16 12.80 1.46 8.14
C TYR A 16 11.48 2.15 7.77
N PHE A 17 10.84 2.82 8.73
CA PHE A 17 9.57 3.52 8.45
C PHE A 17 9.77 4.70 7.50
N THR A 18 10.91 5.40 7.56
CA THR A 18 11.21 6.49 6.63
C THR A 18 11.34 5.97 5.19
N GLU A 19 12.03 4.85 5.00
CA GLU A 19 12.19 4.20 3.70
C GLU A 19 10.86 3.69 3.15
N GLU A 20 10.05 3.01 3.97
CA GLU A 20 8.73 2.52 3.55
C GLU A 20 7.79 3.67 3.19
N ILE A 21 7.77 4.77 3.95
CA ILE A 21 6.98 5.95 3.62
C ILE A 21 7.41 6.54 2.28
N GLN A 22 8.72 6.66 2.02
CA GLN A 22 9.22 7.20 0.75
C GLN A 22 8.83 6.32 -0.44
N LYS A 23 8.91 5.00 -0.27
CA LYS A 23 8.51 4.03 -1.28
C LYS A 23 7.01 4.10 -1.56
N ASP A 24 6.19 4.14 -0.52
CA ASP A 24 4.74 4.28 -0.65
C ASP A 24 4.35 5.61 -1.31
N MET A 25 5.02 6.72 -0.94
CA MET A 25 4.80 8.02 -1.58
C MET A 25 5.16 8.01 -3.07
N THR A 26 6.25 7.34 -3.44
CA THR A 26 6.68 7.22 -4.84
C THR A 26 5.67 6.40 -5.63
N MET A 27 5.25 5.27 -5.09
CA MET A 27 4.22 4.41 -5.67
C MET A 27 2.89 5.15 -5.83
N LEU A 28 2.46 5.90 -4.80
CA LEU A 28 1.27 6.75 -4.87
C LEU A 28 1.39 7.82 -5.95
N LYS A 29 2.54 8.49 -6.07
CA LYS A 29 2.76 9.51 -7.09
C LYS A 29 2.73 8.93 -8.50
N GLU A 30 3.31 7.76 -8.70
CA GLU A 30 3.26 7.02 -9.98
C GLU A 30 1.85 6.54 -10.31
N MET A 31 1.06 6.14 -9.31
CA MET A 31 -0.35 5.82 -9.50
C MET A 31 -1.16 7.05 -9.88
N MET A 32 -0.98 8.16 -9.16
CA MET A 32 -1.73 9.39 -9.39
C MET A 32 -1.35 10.12 -10.68
N SER A 33 -0.17 9.85 -11.25
CA SER A 33 0.26 10.48 -12.50
C SER A 33 -0.49 9.95 -13.74
N ASN A 34 -1.04 8.74 -13.66
CA ASN A 34 -1.87 8.16 -14.71
C ASN A 34 -3.24 7.70 -14.15
N PRO A 35 -4.33 8.40 -14.50
CA PRO A 35 -5.68 8.06 -14.05
C PRO A 35 -6.08 6.60 -14.32
N GLU A 36 -5.61 5.99 -15.41
CA GLU A 36 -5.89 4.59 -15.74
C GLU A 36 -5.21 3.63 -14.77
N THR A 37 -3.95 3.92 -14.40
CA THR A 37 -3.18 3.12 -13.45
C THR A 37 -3.78 3.21 -12.04
N LEU A 38 -4.24 4.40 -11.64
CA LEU A 38 -4.93 4.60 -10.37
C LEU A 38 -6.24 3.81 -10.30
N GLU A 39 -7.07 3.90 -11.35
CA GLU A 39 -8.35 3.18 -11.42
C GLU A 39 -8.13 1.66 -11.39
N LYS A 40 -7.13 1.17 -12.14
CA LYS A 40 -6.76 -0.26 -12.13
C LYS A 40 -6.35 -0.73 -10.74
N PHE A 41 -5.48 0.00 -10.06
CA PHE A 41 -5.03 -0.36 -8.71
C PHE A 41 -6.16 -0.32 -7.69
N ALA A 42 -7.00 0.72 -7.72
CA ALA A 42 -8.15 0.82 -6.83
C ALA A 42 -9.13 -0.35 -7.00
N ARG A 43 -9.33 -0.81 -8.24
CA ARG A 43 -10.18 -1.97 -8.56
C ARG A 43 -9.53 -3.29 -8.12
N GLU A 44 -8.24 -3.50 -8.40
CA GLU A 44 -7.56 -4.77 -8.09
C GLU A 44 -7.27 -4.95 -6.60
N LYS A 45 -6.78 -3.90 -5.93
CA LYS A 45 -6.33 -3.99 -4.53
C LYS A 45 -7.47 -3.82 -3.53
N TYR A 46 -8.40 -2.91 -3.84
CA TYR A 46 -9.44 -2.48 -2.90
C TYR A 46 -10.85 -2.79 -3.38
N LEU A 47 -11.02 -3.44 -4.55
CA LEU A 47 -12.33 -3.79 -5.12
C LEU A 47 -13.27 -2.58 -5.26
N MET A 48 -12.71 -1.39 -5.49
CA MET A 48 -13.49 -0.16 -5.62
C MET A 48 -14.34 -0.17 -6.90
N LYS A 49 -15.55 0.39 -6.81
CA LYS A 49 -16.48 0.51 -7.94
C LYS A 49 -17.06 1.91 -8.06
N LYS A 50 -17.43 2.33 -9.28
CA LYS A 50 -18.24 3.55 -9.47
C LYS A 50 -19.69 3.26 -9.04
N LYS A 51 -20.44 4.33 -8.73
CA LYS A 51 -21.82 4.20 -8.20
C LYS A 51 -22.78 3.52 -9.18
N ASN A 52 -22.49 3.59 -10.46
CA ASN A 52 -23.27 3.06 -11.58
C ASN A 52 -22.70 1.75 -12.15
N GLU A 53 -21.92 1.00 -11.37
CA GLU A 53 -21.29 -0.25 -11.79
C GLU A 53 -21.68 -1.42 -10.87
N ASP A 54 -21.86 -2.57 -11.50
CA ASP A 54 -21.99 -3.87 -10.85
C ASP A 54 -20.67 -4.65 -10.99
N VAL A 55 -20.12 -5.10 -9.86
CA VAL A 55 -18.85 -5.82 -9.79
C VAL A 55 -19.12 -7.27 -9.38
N PHE A 56 -18.65 -8.20 -10.19
CA PHE A 56 -18.75 -9.64 -9.94
C PHE A 56 -17.35 -10.18 -9.60
N VAL A 57 -17.20 -10.79 -8.43
CA VAL A 57 -15.96 -11.47 -8.02
C VAL A 57 -16.21 -12.96 -8.05
N PHE A 58 -15.50 -13.69 -8.92
CA PHE A 58 -15.56 -15.14 -8.97
C PHE A 58 -14.56 -15.72 -7.97
N VAL A 59 -15.07 -16.34 -6.90
CA VAL A 59 -14.25 -17.06 -5.95
C VAL A 59 -14.33 -18.56 -6.24
N GLU A 60 -13.18 -19.22 -6.33
CA GLU A 60 -13.16 -20.68 -6.34
C GLU A 60 -13.58 -21.18 -4.96
N ARG A 61 -14.60 -22.05 -4.93
CA ARG A 61 -15.03 -22.68 -3.69
C ARG A 61 -13.89 -23.61 -3.27
N LYS A 62 -13.16 -23.26 -2.19
CA LYS A 62 -12.20 -24.20 -1.59
C LYS A 62 -13.01 -25.38 -1.05
N ASN A 63 -12.86 -26.53 -1.70
CA ASN A 63 -13.39 -27.82 -1.25
C ASN A 63 -12.68 -28.28 0.02
#